data_AF-A0A6A6MVS6-F1
#
_entry.id   AF-A0A6A6MVS6-F1
#
_cell.length_a   1.000
_cell.length_b   1.000
_cell.length_c   1.000
_cell.angle_alpha   90.00
_cell.angle_beta   90.00
_cell.angle_gamma   90.00
#
_symmetry.space_group_name_H-M   'P 1'
#
loop_
_entity.id
_entity.type
_entity.pdbx_description
1 polymer ?
#
loop_
_entity_poly.entity_id
_entity_poly.type
_entity_poly.pdbx_seq_one_letter_code
_entity_poly.pdbx_strand_id
1 'polypeptide(L)'
;MLFIVDNSHQLNGSNKAVVSSVYSSWEVGKLQCFQWIKDRFNSPNFHFCVIGDGYEECEAAQVMRWPFVKIDPCPGSGHRFPGLTLRTVGYYFDVVYGSSDPENEEDESSSHL
;
A
#
# COMPACT_ATOMS: atom_id res chain seq x y z
N MET A 1 -1.77 -3.95 11.27
CA MET A 1 -1.40 -2.52 11.10
C MET A 1 -1.52 -2.13 9.63
N LEU A 2 -2.24 -1.05 9.29
CA LEU A 2 -2.39 -0.62 7.90
C LEU A 2 -1.36 0.47 7.56
N PHE A 3 -0.66 0.33 6.43
CA PHE A 3 0.20 1.37 5.88
C PHE A 3 -0.43 1.97 4.62
N ILE A 4 -0.39 3.30 4.54
CA ILE A 4 -0.89 4.06 3.40
C ILE A 4 0.33 4.65 2.70
N VAL A 5 0.53 4.28 1.44
CA VAL A 5 1.66 4.76 0.64
C VAL A 5 1.11 5.72 -0.41
N ASP A 6 1.64 6.94 -0.38
CA ASP A 6 1.38 7.97 -1.38
C ASP A 6 2.37 7.79 -2.52
N ASN A 7 1.90 7.53 -3.74
CA ASN A 7 2.76 7.33 -4.91
C ASN A 7 2.91 8.62 -5.74
N SER A 8 2.48 9.77 -5.22
CA SER A 8 2.66 11.06 -5.87
C SER A 8 4.16 11.44 -5.88
N HIS A 9 4.83 11.27 -7.01
CA HIS A 9 6.15 11.88 -7.21
C HIS A 9 5.99 13.41 -7.19
N GLN A 10 6.47 14.02 -6.09
CA GLN A 10 6.92 15.40 -5.96
C GLN A 10 5.91 16.56 -5.69
N LEU A 11 6.27 17.31 -4.64
CA LEU A 11 6.21 18.77 -4.43
C LEU A 11 5.05 19.40 -3.62
N ASN A 12 5.52 20.19 -2.63
CA ASN A 12 4.86 21.27 -1.91
C ASN A 12 3.78 20.91 -0.87
N GLY A 13 4.24 20.88 0.38
CA GLY A 13 3.77 21.85 1.38
C GLY A 13 2.26 22.00 1.52
N SER A 14 1.53 20.90 1.59
CA SER A 14 0.11 20.93 1.92
C SER A 14 -0.05 20.36 3.31
N ASN A 15 -0.55 21.20 4.23
CA ASN A 15 -0.86 20.86 5.62
C ASN A 15 -1.64 19.54 5.71
N LYS A 16 -0.93 18.42 5.83
CA LYS A 16 -1.53 17.10 6.03
C LYS A 16 -2.06 17.10 7.45
N ALA A 17 -3.33 17.47 7.60
CA ALA A 17 -4.01 17.53 8.88
C ALA A 17 -3.66 16.27 9.68
N VAL A 18 -3.06 16.46 10.86
CA VAL A 18 -2.77 15.40 11.83
C VAL A 18 -4.09 14.97 12.44
N VAL A 19 -4.92 14.33 11.63
CA VAL A 19 -6.11 13.62 12.06
C VAL A 19 -5.64 12.23 12.43
N SER A 20 -5.99 11.77 13.64
CA SER A 20 -5.66 10.45 14.16
C SER A 20 -5.72 9.39 13.05
N SER A 21 -4.64 8.63 12.91
CA SER A 21 -4.51 7.53 11.94
C SER A 21 -4.83 6.17 12.58
N VAL A 22 -5.39 6.18 13.80
CA VAL A 22 -5.74 4.98 14.56
C VAL A 22 -7.24 4.74 14.47
N TYR A 23 -7.62 3.56 14.00
CA TYR A 23 -8.99 3.09 13.87
C TYR A 23 -9.19 1.86 14.75
N SER A 24 -10.20 1.88 15.62
CA SER A 24 -10.56 0.72 16.44
C SER A 24 -11.50 -0.20 15.67
N SER A 25 -11.12 -1.46 15.53
CA SER A 25 -11.93 -2.49 14.89
C SER A 25 -12.77 -3.30 15.88
N TRP A 26 -12.82 -2.90 17.16
CA TRP A 26 -13.44 -3.70 18.23
C TRP A 26 -14.91 -4.04 17.96
N GLU A 27 -15.70 -3.06 17.52
CA GLU A 27 -17.14 -3.24 17.28
C GLU A 27 -17.47 -3.50 15.81
N VAL A 28 -16.68 -2.95 14.89
CA VAL A 28 -17.00 -2.88 13.47
C VAL A 28 -16.16 -3.80 12.58
N GLY A 29 -15.10 -4.39 13.14
CA GLY A 29 -14.17 -5.25 12.40
C GLY A 29 -13.20 -4.50 11.48
N LYS A 30 -12.20 -5.23 10.98
CA LYS A 30 -11.10 -4.66 10.16
C LYS A 30 -11.57 -4.17 8.80
N LEU A 31 -12.47 -4.90 8.16
CA LEU A 31 -12.99 -4.56 6.83
C LEU A 31 -13.66 -3.18 6.82
N GLN A 32 -14.50 -2.89 7.83
CA GLN A 32 -15.16 -1.58 7.93
C GLN A 32 -14.14 -0.46 8.16
N CYS A 33 -13.13 -0.68 8.99
CA CYS A 33 -12.04 0.28 9.16
C CYS A 33 -11.30 0.54 7.84
N PHE A 34 -11.04 -0.51 7.04
CA PHE A 34 -10.36 -0.37 5.76
C PHE A 34 -11.20 0.44 4.76
N GLN A 35 -12.52 0.23 4.73
CA GLN A 35 -13.40 1.04 3.90
C GLN A 35 -13.37 2.52 4.30
N TRP A 36 -13.46 2.83 5.59
CA TRP A 36 -13.35 4.22 6.07
C TRP A 36 -12.01 4.88 5.71
N ILE A 37 -10.93 4.10 5.73
CA ILE A 37 -9.61 4.60 5.34
C ILE A 37 -9.57 4.84 3.83
N LYS A 38 -10.08 3.92 3.02
CA LYS A 38 -10.21 4.11 1.58
C LYS A 38 -11.00 5.37 1.25
N ASP A 39 -12.13 5.58 1.90
CA ASP A 39 -13.00 6.73 1.69
C ASP A 39 -12.31 8.05 2.11
N ARG A 40 -11.52 8.03 3.20
CA ARG A 40 -10.74 9.19 3.65
C ARG A 40 -9.62 9.56 2.68
N PHE A 41 -8.96 8.57 2.07
CA PHE A 41 -7.85 8.77 1.13
C PHE A 41 -8.28 8.48 -0.31
N ASN A 42 -9.55 8.75 -0.64
CA ASN A 42 -10.21 8.42 -1.91
C ASN A 42 -9.67 9.23 -3.10
N SER A 43 -8.40 9.04 -3.40
CA SER A 43 -7.67 9.58 -4.54
C SER A 43 -6.94 8.43 -5.22
N PRO A 44 -6.91 8.39 -6.56
CA PRO A 44 -6.23 7.35 -7.32
C PRO A 44 -4.72 7.31 -7.06
N ASN A 45 -4.15 8.33 -6.41
CA ASN A 45 -2.71 8.42 -6.12
C ASN A 45 -2.28 7.63 -4.87
N PHE A 46 -3.23 7.07 -4.12
CA PHE A 46 -2.92 6.28 -2.93
C PHE A 46 -3.05 4.78 -3.20
N HIS A 47 -1.98 4.07 -2.87
CA HIS A 47 -1.98 2.61 -2.80
C HIS A 47 -1.99 2.19 -1.32
N PHE A 48 -2.68 1.09 -1.04
CA PHE A 48 -2.89 0.61 0.32
C PHE A 48 -2.16 -0.72 0.50
N CYS A 49 -1.50 -0.89 1.65
CA CYS A 49 -0.86 -2.16 2.01
C CYS A 49 -1.30 -2.56 3.41
N VAL A 50 -1.83 -3.77 3.55
CA VAL A 50 -2.18 -4.32 4.86
C VAL A 50 -1.00 -5.12 5.38
N ILE A 51 -0.63 -4.91 6.64
CA ILE A 51 0.48 -5.62 7.28
C ILE A 51 -0.01 -6.20 8.60
N GLY A 52 0.20 -7.49 8.81
CA GLY A 52 -0.07 -8.05 10.11
C GLY A 52 0.04 -9.57 10.16
N ASP A 53 -0.22 -10.14 11.33
CA ASP A 53 -0.02 -11.54 11.66
C ASP A 53 -1.32 -12.37 11.67
N GLY A 54 -2.47 -11.68 11.72
CA GLY A 54 -3.79 -12.27 11.94
C GLY A 54 -4.60 -12.56 10.68
N TYR A 55 -5.59 -13.44 10.82
CA TYR A 55 -6.47 -13.81 9.72
C TYR A 55 -7.44 -12.68 9.34
N GLU A 56 -7.95 -11.92 10.31
CA GLU A 56 -9.00 -10.91 10.08
C GLU A 56 -8.57 -9.80 9.10
N GLU A 57 -7.33 -9.36 9.25
CA GLU A 57 -6.72 -8.35 8.39
C GLU A 57 -6.34 -8.91 7.01
N CYS A 58 -5.97 -10.19 6.93
CA CYS A 58 -5.75 -10.88 5.67
C CYS A 58 -7.05 -10.99 4.85
N GLU A 59 -8.14 -11.44 5.47
CA GLU A 59 -9.46 -11.50 4.80
C GLU A 59 -9.93 -10.13 4.35
N ALA A 60 -9.82 -9.12 5.23
CA ALA A 60 -10.19 -7.76 4.89
C ALA A 60 -9.35 -7.21 3.72
N ALA A 61 -8.04 -7.50 3.69
CA ALA A 61 -7.17 -7.11 2.58
C ALA A 61 -7.61 -7.73 1.25
N GLN A 62 -7.96 -9.02 1.27
CA GLN A 62 -8.45 -9.74 0.09
C GLN A 62 -9.74 -9.12 -0.46
N VAL A 63 -10.71 -8.81 0.41
CA VAL A 63 -11.96 -8.14 0.01
C VAL A 63 -11.68 -6.78 -0.60
N MET A 64 -10.75 -6.02 -0.03
CA MET A 64 -10.35 -4.70 -0.54
C MET A 64 -9.48 -4.74 -1.80
N ARG A 65 -9.01 -5.94 -2.19
CA ARG A 65 -7.99 -6.15 -3.23
C ARG A 65 -6.70 -5.38 -2.94
N TRP A 66 -6.27 -5.41 -1.69
CA TRP A 66 -5.04 -4.78 -1.24
C TRP A 66 -3.97 -5.84 -0.96
N PRO A 67 -2.69 -5.57 -1.27
CA PRO A 67 -1.61 -6.44 -0.87
C PRO A 67 -1.59 -6.66 0.65
N PHE A 68 -1.35 -7.91 1.04
CA PHE A 68 -1.20 -8.32 2.43
C PHE A 68 0.22 -8.83 2.69
N VAL A 69 0.91 -8.19 3.62
CA VAL A 69 2.24 -8.58 4.09
C VAL A 69 2.10 -9.23 5.45
N LYS A 70 2.28 -10.56 5.48
CA LYS A 70 2.27 -11.30 6.73
C LYS A 70 3.52 -11.01 7.55
N ILE A 71 3.35 -10.66 8.82
CA ILE A 71 4.45 -10.58 9.79
C ILE A 71 4.31 -11.72 10.80
N ASP A 72 5.44 -12.20 11.32
CA ASP A 72 5.44 -13.17 12.40
C ASP A 72 6.22 -12.56 13.59
N PRO A 73 5.53 -12.22 14.70
CA PRO A 73 6.18 -11.63 15.86
C PRO A 73 7.01 -12.64 16.68
N CYS A 74 6.97 -13.94 16.35
CA CYS A 74 7.72 -14.96 17.07
C CYS A 74 9.24 -14.71 16.98
N PRO A 75 9.96 -14.68 18.12
CA PRO A 75 11.40 -14.52 18.11
C PRO A 75 12.07 -15.78 17.53
N GLY A 76 12.52 -15.69 16.28
CA GLY A 76 13.20 -16.78 15.56
C GLY A 76 12.54 -17.19 14.23
N SER A 77 11.40 -16.59 13.89
CA SER A 77 10.75 -16.77 12.58
C SER A 77 11.52 -16.05 11.47
N GLY A 78 11.49 -16.61 10.25
CA GLY A 78 12.07 -15.97 9.06
C GLY A 78 11.35 -14.68 8.63
N HIS A 79 10.18 -14.38 9.22
CA HIS A 79 9.38 -13.18 8.93
C HIS A 79 9.48 -12.12 10.04
N ARG A 80 10.56 -12.15 10.82
CA ARG A 80 10.84 -11.12 11.82
C ARG A 80 10.98 -9.76 11.14
N PHE A 81 10.15 -8.80 11.56
CA PHE A 81 10.39 -7.38 11.32
C PHE A 81 11.74 -7.02 11.96
N PRO A 82 12.80 -6.88 11.14
CA PRO A 82 13.13 -5.61 10.50
C PRO A 82 13.60 -5.75 9.03
N GLY A 83 12.93 -6.59 8.23
CA GLY A 83 13.25 -6.79 6.79
C GLY A 83 12.32 -6.09 5.79
N LEU A 84 11.23 -5.48 6.26
CA LEU A 84 10.27 -4.84 5.36
C LEU A 84 10.76 -3.46 4.93
N THR A 85 11.35 -3.40 3.75
CA THR A 85 11.78 -2.14 3.13
C THR A 85 10.69 -1.59 2.21
N LEU A 86 10.76 -0.29 1.88
CA LEU A 86 9.89 0.29 0.85
C LEU A 86 10.02 -0.44 -0.50
N ARG A 87 11.22 -0.96 -0.82
CA ARG A 87 11.44 -1.80 -2.00
C ARG A 87 10.62 -3.09 -1.94
N THR A 88 10.58 -3.74 -0.77
CA THR A 88 9.78 -4.96 -0.57
C THR A 88 8.29 -4.67 -0.77
N VAL A 89 7.79 -3.56 -0.22
CA VAL A 89 6.40 -3.12 -0.42
C VAL A 89 6.13 -2.80 -1.89
N GLY A 90 7.09 -2.21 -2.61
CA GLY A 90 7.01 -1.97 -4.05
C GLY A 90 6.71 -3.25 -4.86
N TYR A 91 7.42 -4.35 -4.59
CA TYR A 91 7.12 -5.63 -5.26
C TYR A 91 5.70 -6.13 -5.02
N TYR A 92 5.16 -5.95 -3.81
CA TYR A 92 3.77 -6.31 -3.53
C TYR A 92 2.77 -5.41 -4.26
N PHE A 93 3.12 -4.14 -4.47
CA PHE A 93 2.31 -3.22 -5.26
C PHE A 93 2.32 -3.59 -6.73
N ASP A 94 3.47 -3.89 -7.33
CA ASP A 94 3.55 -4.28 -8.73
C ASP A 94 2.66 -5.49 -9.04
N VAL A 95 2.59 -6.47 -8.11
CA VAL A 95 1.75 -7.66 -8.27
C VAL A 95 0.26 -7.35 -8.20
N VAL A 96 -0.18 -6.44 -7.32
CA VAL A 96 -1.62 -6.21 -7.07
C VAL A 96 -2.18 -5.05 -7.88
N TYR A 97 -1.40 -3.98 -8.03
CA TYR A 97 -1.79 -2.75 -8.73
C TYR A 97 -1.22 -2.67 -10.15
N GLY A 98 -0.28 -3.55 -10.51
CA GLY A 98 0.44 -3.52 -11.77
C GLY A 98 1.70 -2.66 -11.70
N SER A 99 2.70 -3.03 -12.50
CA SER A 99 3.89 -2.22 -12.72
C SER A 99 3.50 -0.95 -13.45
N SER A 100 3.88 0.22 -12.92
CA SER A 100 3.90 1.44 -13.72
C SER A 100 5.14 1.37 -14.60
N ASP A 101 5.09 0.61 -15.70
CA ASP A 101 6.10 0.75 -16.74
C ASP A 101 5.97 2.18 -17.29
N PRO A 102 7.02 3.01 -17.25
CA PRO A 102 7.06 4.16 -18.11
C PRO A 102 7.21 3.61 -19.53
N GLU A 103 6.10 3.38 -20.21
CA GLU A 103 6.05 3.35 -21.67
C GLU A 103 6.49 4.75 -22.14
N ASN A 104 7.80 4.97 -22.23
CA ASN A 104 8.33 6.01 -23.08
C ASN A 104 8.40 5.40 -24.49
N GLU A 105 7.33 5.67 -25.22
CA GLU A 105 7.31 5.71 -26.67
C GLU A 105 8.39 6.70 -27.18
N GLU A 106 8.79 6.46 -28.44
CA GLU A 106 9.59 7.32 -29.33
C GLU A 106 11.13 7.21 -29.28
N ASP A 107 11.68 6.50 -30.27
CA ASP A 107 12.66 7.10 -31.16
C ASP A 107 12.49 6.50 -32.58
N GLU A 108 11.60 7.11 -33.34
CA GLU A 108 11.51 6.99 -34.79
C GLU A 108 12.75 7.67 -35.40
N SER A 109 13.82 6.91 -35.62
CA SER A 109 14.98 7.40 -36.39
C SER A 109 14.62 7.51 -37.87
N SER A 110 13.96 8.61 -38.24
CA SER A 110 13.96 9.14 -39.60
C SER A 110 15.37 9.61 -39.97
N SER A 111 16.15 8.75 -40.64
CA SER A 111 17.35 9.16 -41.36
C SER A 111 16.96 9.70 -42.75
N HIS A 112 16.74 11.00 -42.86
CA HIS A 112 16.93 11.73 -44.11
C HIS A 112 18.27 12.46 -44.02
N LEU A 113 19.26 11.96 -44.76
CA LEU A 113 20.20 12.71 -45.60
C LEU A 113 21.01 11.72 -46.44
#